data_AF-X1G134-F1
#
_entry.id   AF-X1G134-F1
#
_cell.length_a   1.000
_cell.length_b   1.000
_cell.length_c   1.000
_cell.angle_alpha   90.00
_cell.angle_beta   90.00
_cell.angle_gamma   90.00
#
_symmetry.space_group_name_H-M   'P 1'
#
loop_
_entity.id
_entity.type
_entity.pdbx_description
1 polymer ?
#
loop_
_entity_poly.entity_id
_entity_poly.type
_entity_poly.pdbx_seq_one_letter_code
_entity_poly.pdbx_strand_id
1 'polypeptide(L)'
;MKFLIVINKLNLSGSSTYTLTLASELKNKCHKVDVFTLFQGVLVNRFIEKRINVIKNLEELKNKNYNCILAQHSIPTLLVRGVLTRVPMVYISHGVLQYRAFLEQPPSIDINVQKYIAISEEVKENLITNFGIPERKIEIIRNFVDIN
;
A
#
# COMPACT_ATOMS: atom_id res chain seq x y z
N MET A 1 -2.93 -6.13 -15.79
CA MET A 1 -2.49 -6.84 -14.57
C MET A 1 -3.57 -6.73 -13.49
N LYS A 2 -3.49 -7.53 -12.43
CA LYS A 2 -4.33 -7.43 -11.23
C LYS A 2 -3.48 -7.07 -10.02
N PHE A 3 -3.81 -5.96 -9.37
CA PHE A 3 -3.13 -5.42 -8.20
C PHE A 3 -3.98 -5.60 -6.93
N LEU A 4 -3.30 -5.81 -5.80
CA LEU A 4 -3.88 -5.69 -4.47
C LEU A 4 -3.24 -4.49 -3.79
N ILE A 5 -4.02 -3.48 -3.42
CA ILE A 5 -3.53 -2.38 -2.58
C ILE A 5 -3.86 -2.70 -1.13
N VAL A 6 -2.88 -2.53 -0.23
CA VAL A 6 -3.00 -2.91 1.19
C VAL A 6 -2.80 -1.69 2.07
N ILE A 7 -3.84 -1.33 2.81
CA ILE A 7 -3.88 -0.16 3.69
C ILE A 7 -4.52 -0.53 5.03
N ASN A 8 -4.21 0.21 6.10
CA ASN A 8 -4.77 -0.06 7.42
C ASN A 8 -6.23 0.39 7.56
N LYS A 9 -6.53 1.62 7.14
CA LYS A 9 -7.86 2.25 7.26
C LYS A 9 -8.17 3.15 6.07
N LEU A 10 -9.42 3.18 5.63
CA LEU A 10 -9.91 4.03 4.53
C LEU A 10 -10.68 5.27 5.02
N ASN A 11 -10.00 6.15 5.75
CA ASN A 11 -10.55 7.42 6.28
C ASN A 11 -10.11 8.63 5.43
N LEU A 12 -10.48 9.85 5.82
CA LEU A 12 -9.89 11.07 5.22
C LEU A 12 -8.46 11.28 5.76
N SER A 13 -7.49 10.60 5.16
CA SER A 13 -6.05 10.73 5.43
C SER A 13 -5.24 10.75 4.13
N GLY A 14 -3.99 11.23 4.18
CA GLY A 14 -3.11 11.27 3.01
C GLY A 14 -2.89 9.90 2.35
N SER A 15 -2.65 8.85 3.13
CA SER A 15 -2.49 7.47 2.62
C SER A 15 -3.78 6.93 1.99
N SER A 16 -4.94 7.27 2.55
CA SER A 16 -6.23 6.81 2.02
C SER A 16 -6.61 7.55 0.73
N THR A 17 -6.39 8.86 0.65
CA THR A 17 -6.61 9.63 -0.59
C THR A 17 -5.62 9.24 -1.67
N TYR A 18 -4.34 9.03 -1.31
CA TYR A 18 -3.34 8.44 -2.20
C TYR A 18 -3.80 7.08 -2.75
N THR A 19 -4.31 6.20 -1.88
CA THR A 19 -4.84 4.88 -2.29
C THR A 19 -6.00 5.01 -3.26
N LEU A 20 -6.92 5.96 -3.04
CA LEU A 20 -8.03 6.19 -3.95
C LEU A 20 -7.54 6.65 -5.33
N THR A 21 -6.61 7.61 -5.38
CA THR A 21 -6.01 8.09 -6.63
C THR A 21 -5.28 6.96 -7.34
N LEU A 22 -4.37 6.26 -6.67
CA LEU A 22 -3.61 5.15 -7.24
C LEU A 22 -4.52 4.05 -7.80
N ALA A 23 -5.53 3.63 -7.03
CA ALA A 23 -6.46 2.59 -7.46
C ALA A 23 -7.27 3.04 -8.69
N SER A 24 -7.69 4.31 -8.72
CA SER A 24 -8.41 4.90 -9.85
C SER A 24 -7.55 4.92 -11.11
N GLU A 25 -6.30 5.37 -11.00
CA GLU A 25 -5.40 5.50 -12.15
C GLU A 25 -4.94 4.15 -12.70
N LEU A 26 -4.67 3.17 -11.83
CA LEU A 26 -4.40 1.80 -12.27
C LEU A 26 -5.60 1.24 -13.04
N LYS A 27 -6.82 1.50 -12.57
CA LYS A 27 -8.03 1.08 -13.25
C LYS A 27 -8.23 1.79 -14.60
N ASN A 28 -7.97 3.09 -14.67
CA ASN A 28 -8.01 3.88 -15.91
C ASN A 28 -7.01 3.34 -16.95
N LYS A 29 -5.88 2.78 -16.51
CA LYS A 29 -4.90 2.06 -17.33
C LYS A 29 -5.29 0.58 -17.61
N CYS A 30 -6.57 0.25 -17.51
CA CYS A 30 -7.14 -1.09 -17.75
C CYS A 30 -6.57 -2.20 -16.85
N HIS A 31 -6.11 -1.87 -15.64
CA HIS A 31 -5.76 -2.87 -14.64
C HIS A 31 -6.94 -3.21 -13.73
N LYS A 32 -6.93 -4.43 -13.17
CA LYS A 32 -7.86 -4.83 -12.12
C LYS A 32 -7.25 -4.46 -10.77
N VAL A 33 -8.05 -3.90 -9.87
CA VAL A 33 -7.58 -3.46 -8.55
C VAL A 33 -8.57 -3.92 -7.49
N ASP A 34 -8.07 -4.64 -6.50
CA ASP A 34 -8.75 -4.86 -5.23
C ASP A 34 -8.00 -4.07 -4.14
N VAL A 35 -8.71 -3.58 -3.13
CA VAL A 35 -8.14 -2.88 -1.96
C VAL A 35 -8.44 -3.70 -0.72
N PHE A 36 -7.42 -4.14 0.02
CA PHE A 36 -7.60 -4.76 1.32
C PHE A 36 -7.39 -3.75 2.43
N THR A 37 -8.31 -3.74 3.41
CA THR A 37 -8.22 -2.90 4.60
C THR A 37 -8.71 -3.62 5.85
N LEU A 38 -8.07 -3.35 6.99
CA LEU A 38 -8.55 -3.85 8.29
C LEU A 38 -9.75 -3.05 8.78
N PHE A 39 -9.72 -1.74 8.53
CA PHE A 39 -10.75 -0.81 8.96
C PHE A 39 -11.37 -0.10 7.76
N GLN A 40 -12.66 -0.31 7.57
CA GLN A 40 -13.44 0.51 6.67
C GLN A 40 -13.60 1.92 7.26
N GLY A 41 -13.82 2.90 6.39
CA GLY A 41 -14.00 4.29 6.77
C GLY A 41 -14.80 5.04 5.72
N VAL A 42 -14.90 6.37 5.89
CA VAL A 42 -15.76 7.23 5.07
C VAL A 42 -15.43 7.21 3.57
N LEU A 43 -14.21 6.80 3.18
CA LEU A 43 -13.81 6.74 1.77
C LEU A 43 -14.25 5.46 1.06
N VAL A 44 -14.76 4.44 1.75
CA VAL A 44 -15.17 3.16 1.11
C VAL A 44 -16.17 3.38 -0.02
N ASN A 45 -17.15 4.26 0.17
CA ASN A 45 -18.15 4.56 -0.86
C ASN A 45 -17.52 5.09 -2.16
N ARG A 46 -16.44 5.87 -2.07
CA ARG A 46 -15.73 6.36 -3.27
C ARG A 46 -15.04 5.26 -4.06
N PHE A 47 -14.58 4.20 -3.40
CA PHE A 47 -14.06 3.02 -4.11
C PHE A 47 -15.19 2.26 -4.80
N ILE A 48 -16.34 2.10 -4.12
CA ILE A 48 -17.52 1.41 -4.67
C ILE A 48 -18.09 2.16 -5.89
N GLU A 49 -18.23 3.48 -5.82
CA GLU A 49 -18.67 4.34 -6.94
C GLU A 49 -17.77 4.16 -8.15
N LYS A 50 -16.46 4.04 -7.92
CA LYS A 50 -15.47 3.76 -8.97
C LYS A 50 -15.41 2.28 -9.36
N ARG A 51 -16.30 1.43 -8.85
CA ARG A 51 -16.34 -0.02 -9.05
C ARG A 51 -15.00 -0.70 -8.74
N ILE A 52 -14.37 -0.31 -7.63
CA ILE A 52 -13.16 -0.91 -7.07
C ILE A 52 -13.57 -1.71 -5.84
N ASN A 53 -13.17 -2.97 -5.78
CA ASN A 53 -13.58 -3.87 -4.71
C ASN A 53 -12.76 -3.62 -3.44
N VAL A 54 -13.45 -3.43 -2.30
CA VAL A 54 -12.84 -3.27 -0.98
C VAL A 54 -13.05 -4.55 -0.17
N ILE A 55 -11.96 -5.24 0.12
CA ILE A 55 -11.91 -6.52 0.82
C ILE A 55 -11.56 -6.26 2.29
N LYS A 56 -12.35 -6.85 3.20
CA LYS A 56 -12.09 -6.82 4.64
C LYS A 56 -11.68 -8.18 5.17
N ASN A 57 -12.24 -9.25 4.62
CA ASN A 57 -11.95 -10.60 5.07
C ASN A 57 -10.71 -11.14 4.35
N LEU A 58 -9.67 -11.47 5.12
CA LEU A 58 -8.42 -12.00 4.60
C LEU A 58 -8.62 -13.33 3.85
N GLU A 59 -9.63 -14.13 4.22
CA GLU A 59 -9.98 -15.38 3.55
C GLU A 59 -10.37 -15.19 2.08
N GLU A 60 -10.98 -14.05 1.73
CA GLU A 60 -11.33 -13.74 0.34
C GLU A 60 -10.09 -13.58 -0.56
N LEU A 61 -8.91 -13.33 0.02
CA LEU A 61 -7.67 -13.22 -0.73
C LEU A 61 -7.10 -14.58 -1.14
N LYS A 62 -7.37 -15.65 -0.38
CA LYS A 62 -6.80 -16.99 -0.64
C LYS A 62 -7.15 -17.54 -2.02
N ASN A 63 -8.35 -17.22 -2.50
CA ASN A 63 -8.87 -17.70 -3.79
C ASN A 63 -8.61 -16.73 -4.95
N LYS A 64 -7.76 -15.71 -4.74
CA LYS A 64 -7.50 -14.65 -5.72
C LYS A 64 -6.03 -14.63 -6.14
N ASN A 65 -5.82 -14.56 -7.44
CA ASN A 65 -4.49 -14.35 -8.01
C ASN A 65 -4.21 -12.86 -8.22
N TYR A 66 -3.01 -12.42 -7.84
CA TYR A 66 -2.53 -11.05 -8.02
C TYR A 66 -1.16 -11.07 -8.69
N ASN A 67 -0.89 -10.09 -9.54
CA ASN A 67 0.42 -9.91 -10.14
C ASN A 67 1.37 -9.14 -9.20
N CYS A 68 0.83 -8.24 -8.38
CA CYS A 68 1.62 -7.42 -7.47
C CYS A 68 0.76 -6.90 -6.30
N ILE A 69 1.38 -6.81 -5.13
CA ILE A 69 0.84 -6.16 -3.94
C ILE A 69 1.49 -4.79 -3.78
N LEU A 70 0.68 -3.75 -3.57
CA LEU A 70 1.10 -2.39 -3.28
C LEU A 70 0.72 -2.10 -1.81
N ALA A 71 1.69 -2.24 -0.92
CA ALA A 71 1.51 -2.18 0.53
C ALA A 71 1.87 -0.81 1.09
N GLN A 72 1.19 -0.34 2.14
CA GLN A 72 1.46 0.96 2.76
C GLN A 72 1.63 0.94 4.28
N HIS A 73 1.17 -0.12 4.95
CA HIS A 73 1.15 -0.18 6.42
C HIS A 73 1.61 -1.53 6.96
N SER A 74 2.41 -1.55 8.02
CA SER A 74 3.07 -2.76 8.53
C SER A 74 2.13 -3.92 8.82
N ILE A 75 1.14 -3.72 9.71
CA ILE A 75 0.24 -4.78 10.19
C ILE A 75 -0.59 -5.43 9.06
N PRO A 76 -1.36 -4.70 8.24
CA PRO A 76 -2.10 -5.33 7.15
C PRO A 76 -1.18 -5.98 6.12
N THR A 77 0.04 -5.44 5.93
CA THR A 77 1.02 -6.03 5.02
C THR A 77 1.50 -7.39 5.51
N LEU A 78 1.79 -7.53 6.82
CA LEU A 78 2.15 -8.81 7.42
C LEU A 78 1.04 -9.86 7.26
N LEU A 79 -0.21 -9.47 7.53
CA LEU A 79 -1.37 -10.37 7.38
C LEU A 79 -1.54 -10.83 5.93
N VAL A 80 -1.47 -9.89 4.99
CA VAL A 80 -1.58 -10.20 3.56
C VAL A 80 -0.42 -11.08 3.10
N ARG A 81 0.82 -10.83 3.55
CA ARG A 81 1.96 -11.69 3.22
C ARG A 81 1.75 -13.13 3.71
N GLY A 82 1.18 -13.31 4.90
CA GLY A 82 0.88 -14.65 5.44
C GLY A 82 -0.05 -15.48 4.56
N VAL A 83 -0.92 -14.83 3.79
CA VAL A 83 -1.84 -15.50 2.85
C VAL A 83 -1.29 -15.53 1.42
N LEU A 84 -0.71 -14.43 0.94
CA LEU A 84 -0.16 -14.28 -0.40
C LEU A 84 1.36 -14.35 -0.36
N THR A 85 1.89 -15.52 0.00
CA THR A 85 3.31 -15.72 0.36
C THR A 85 4.30 -15.46 -0.77
N ARG A 86 3.89 -15.66 -2.04
CA ARG A 86 4.77 -15.56 -3.21
C ARG A 86 4.48 -14.38 -4.15
N VAL A 87 3.41 -13.62 -3.89
CA VAL A 87 3.06 -12.50 -4.76
C VAL A 87 4.10 -11.39 -4.60
N PRO A 88 4.68 -10.85 -5.69
CA PRO A 88 5.60 -9.73 -5.62
C PRO A 88 4.99 -8.53 -4.89
N MET A 89 5.77 -7.86 -4.07
CA MET A 89 5.31 -6.77 -3.20
C MET A 89 6.20 -5.54 -3.35
N VAL A 90 5.54 -4.41 -3.53
CA VAL A 90 6.11 -3.06 -3.41
C VAL A 90 5.55 -2.44 -2.14
N TYR A 91 6.42 -1.87 -1.30
CA TYR A 91 6.03 -1.15 -0.10
C TYR A 91 6.15 0.35 -0.32
N ILE A 92 5.10 1.12 -0.10
CA ILE A 92 5.02 2.57 -0.28
C ILE A 92 5.01 3.20 1.11
N SER A 93 6.09 3.89 1.46
CA SER A 93 6.23 4.59 2.73
C SER A 93 5.88 6.07 2.58
N HIS A 94 4.99 6.55 3.45
CA HIS A 94 4.42 7.91 3.38
C HIS A 94 4.98 8.89 4.41
N GLY A 95 5.80 8.44 5.36
CA GLY A 95 6.26 9.32 6.43
C GLY A 95 7.39 8.72 7.25
N VAL A 96 7.91 9.52 8.19
CA VAL A 96 9.08 9.17 9.03
C VAL A 96 8.77 9.15 10.53
N LEU A 97 7.58 9.60 10.94
CA LEU A 97 7.26 9.82 12.35
C LEU A 97 6.95 8.52 13.10
N GLN A 98 7.90 8.03 13.88
CA GLN A 98 7.78 6.76 14.60
C GLN A 98 6.69 6.76 15.70
N TYR A 99 6.42 7.89 16.37
CA TYR A 99 5.52 7.96 17.54
C TYR A 99 4.01 7.94 17.22
N ARG A 100 3.58 8.27 16.00
CA ARG A 100 2.17 8.18 15.57
C ARG A 100 1.97 7.41 14.27
N ALA A 101 3.04 7.20 13.50
CA ALA A 101 3.03 6.53 12.21
C ALA A 101 3.84 5.22 12.19
N PHE A 102 4.02 4.54 13.34
CA PHE A 102 4.57 3.17 13.38
C PHE A 102 3.83 2.23 12.42
N LEU A 103 2.52 2.47 12.24
CA LEU A 103 1.72 1.70 11.30
C LEU A 103 2.07 1.98 9.83
N GLU A 104 2.63 3.14 9.48
CA GLU A 104 3.02 3.50 8.10
C GLU A 104 4.46 3.07 7.76
N GLN A 105 5.26 2.73 8.78
CA GLN A 105 6.59 2.17 8.61
C GLN A 105 6.53 0.72 8.09
N PRO A 106 7.53 0.26 7.32
CA PRO A 106 7.57 -1.13 6.89
C PRO A 106 7.66 -2.09 8.09
N PRO A 107 7.24 -3.35 7.93
CA PRO A 107 7.46 -4.37 8.95
C PRO A 107 8.94 -4.49 9.32
N SER A 108 9.25 -4.70 10.60
CA SER A 108 10.62 -4.86 11.10
C SER A 108 11.26 -6.21 10.77
N ILE A 109 10.53 -7.09 10.09
CA ILE A 109 10.99 -8.41 9.65
C ILE A 109 11.03 -8.47 8.13
N ASP A 110 11.96 -9.26 7.57
CA ASP A 110 12.04 -9.46 6.13
C ASP A 110 10.87 -10.33 5.65
N ILE A 111 9.92 -9.69 4.98
CA ILE A 111 8.78 -10.32 4.32
C ILE A 111 8.93 -10.40 2.80
N ASN A 112 10.17 -10.36 2.31
CA ASN A 112 10.51 -10.41 0.89
C ASN A 112 9.80 -9.31 0.08
N VAL A 113 9.98 -8.05 0.48
CA VAL A 113 9.59 -6.89 -0.33
C VAL A 113 10.65 -6.67 -1.42
N GLN A 114 10.21 -6.57 -2.69
CA GLN A 114 11.12 -6.42 -3.82
C GLN A 114 11.57 -4.97 -4.00
N LYS A 115 10.66 -4.01 -3.81
CA LYS A 115 10.91 -2.58 -3.98
C LYS A 115 10.20 -1.75 -2.91
N TYR A 116 10.81 -0.64 -2.55
CA TYR A 116 10.27 0.34 -1.64
C TYR A 116 10.11 1.66 -2.40
N ILE A 117 8.96 2.30 -2.24
CA ILE A 117 8.70 3.64 -2.74
C ILE A 117 8.74 4.58 -1.55
N ALA A 118 9.59 5.60 -1.63
CA ALA A 118 9.62 6.72 -0.70
C ALA A 118 8.98 7.94 -1.36
N ILE A 119 8.12 8.67 -0.63
CA ILE A 119 7.49 9.88 -1.20
C ILE A 119 8.39 11.12 -1.16
N SER A 120 9.51 11.05 -0.42
CA SER A 120 10.47 12.12 -0.24
C SER A 120 11.86 11.56 0.07
N GLU A 121 12.86 12.42 -0.03
CA GLU A 121 14.24 12.18 0.38
C GLU A 121 14.31 11.82 1.87
N GLU A 122 13.54 12.51 2.71
CA GLU A 122 13.47 12.25 4.15
C GLU A 122 12.95 10.83 4.45
N VAL A 123 11.91 10.39 3.73
CA VAL A 123 11.37 9.02 3.87
C VAL A 123 12.38 7.98 3.39
N LYS A 124 13.09 8.27 2.28
CA LYS A 124 14.17 7.40 1.79
C LYS A 124 15.27 7.26 2.85
N GLU A 125 15.71 8.36 3.44
CA GLU A 125 16.74 8.36 4.49
C GLU A 125 16.30 7.54 5.70
N ASN A 126 15.06 7.70 6.15
CA ASN A 126 14.49 6.91 7.23
C ASN A 126 14.46 5.40 6.92
N LEU A 127 14.08 5.00 5.69
CA LEU A 127 14.11 3.60 5.27
C LEU A 127 15.52 3.00 5.29
N ILE A 128 16.53 3.78 4.93
CA ILE A 128 17.93 3.35 4.94
C ILE A 128 18.44 3.25 6.38
N THR A 129 18.33 4.33 7.13
CA THR A 129 18.97 4.49 8.46
C THR A 129 18.28 3.68 9.55
N ASN A 130 16.95 3.71 9.59
CA ASN A 130 16.18 3.11 10.69
C ASN A 130 15.68 1.69 10.37
N PHE A 131 15.59 1.33 9.09
CA PHE A 131 15.08 0.01 8.65
C PHE A 131 16.10 -0.82 7.87
N GLY A 132 17.30 -0.29 7.63
CA GLY A 132 18.38 -1.03 6.96
C GLY A 132 18.05 -1.43 5.52
N ILE A 133 17.11 -0.76 4.86
CA ILE A 133 16.69 -1.11 3.51
C ILE A 133 17.79 -0.68 2.53
N PRO A 134 18.33 -1.59 1.68
CA PRO A 134 19.37 -1.22 0.73
C PRO A 134 18.87 -0.19 -0.27
N GLU A 135 19.65 0.87 -0.51
CA GLU A 135 19.27 1.97 -1.40
C GLU A 135 18.83 1.50 -2.80
N ARG A 136 19.47 0.48 -3.37
CA ARG A 136 19.09 -0.11 -4.67
C ARG A 136 17.64 -0.63 -4.75
N LYS A 137 17.02 -0.91 -3.59
CA LYS A 137 15.63 -1.34 -3.48
C LYS A 137 14.66 -0.16 -3.34
N ILE A 138 15.14 1.07 -3.15
CA ILE A 138 14.32 2.25 -2.86
C ILE A 138 14.26 3.16 -4.09
N GLU A 139 13.06 3.60 -4.45
CA GLU A 139 12.83 4.64 -5.47
C GLU A 139 12.00 5.77 -4.88
N ILE A 140 12.32 7.02 -5.26
CA ILE A 140 11.51 8.17 -4.86
C ILE A 140 10.41 8.39 -5.88
N ILE A 141 9.16 8.25 -5.45
CA ILE A 141 7.97 8.60 -6.25
C ILE A 141 7.07 9.46 -5.38
N ARG A 142 6.96 10.74 -5.74
CA ARG A 142 6.18 11.73 -4.98
C ARG A 142 4.69 11.46 -5.09
N ASN A 143 3.94 11.99 -4.12
CA ASN A 143 2.48 11.94 -4.16
C ASN A 143 1.95 12.65 -5.42
N PHE A 144 0.96 12.04 -6.06
CA PHE A 144 0.29 12.60 -7.23
C PHE A 144 -0.82 13.54 -6.77
N VAL A 145 -0.97 14.66 -7.45
CA VAL A 145 -2.05 15.63 -7.26
C VAL A 145 -2.72 15.83 -8.61
N ASP A 146 -4.05 15.70 -8.65
CA ASP A 146 -4.83 16.06 -9.83
C ASP A 146 -4.98 17.59 -9.86
N ILE A 147 -4.65 18.20 -10.99
CA ILE A 147 -4.64 19.66 -11.19
C ILE A 147 -5.80 20.14 -12.07
N ASN A 148 -6.72 19.25 -12.44
CA ASN A 148 -7.86 19.53 -13.32
C ASN A 148 -9.14 19.82 -12.53
#